data_AF-A0A7C4DXM0-F1
#
_entry.id   AF-A0A7C4DXM0-F1
#
_cell.length_a   1.000
_cell.length_b   1.000
_cell.length_c   1.000
_cell.angle_alpha   90.00
_cell.angle_beta   90.00
_cell.angle_gamma   90.00
#
_symmetry.space_group_name_H-M   'P 1'
#
loop_
_entity.id
_entity.type
_entity.pdbx_description
1 polymer ?
#
loop_
_entity_poly.entity_id
_entity_poly.type
_entity_poly.pdbx_seq_one_letter_code
_entity_poly.pdbx_strand_id
1 'polypeptide(L)' 'MAQIVAYDLYECEPFRGQLNSANSQYFRGMISGITRALTGIEDYVFFEEKCIAKGDPYCSFKLERVKQSPSRKT' A
#
# COMPACT_ATOMS: atom_id res chain seq x y z
N MET A 1 5.20 -14.76 2.19
CA MET A 1 4.71 -13.52 1.53
C MET A 1 4.25 -12.60 2.64
N ALA A 2 4.76 -11.37 2.73
CA ALA A 2 4.40 -10.45 3.80
C ALA A 2 3.09 -9.74 3.47
N GLN A 3 2.22 -9.57 4.46
CA GLN A 3 0.95 -8.86 4.33
C GLN A 3 0.79 -7.91 5.52
N ILE A 4 0.37 -6.69 5.24
CA ILE A 4 0.10 -5.65 6.22
C ILE A 4 -1.40 -5.44 6.24
N VAL A 5 -2.00 -5.58 7.42
CA VAL A 5 -3.41 -5.27 7.65
C VAL A 5 -3.47 -4.01 8.49
N ALA A 6 -4.15 -2.98 7.97
CA ALA A 6 -4.35 -1.71 8.66
C ALA A 6 -5.84 -1.57 9.00
N TYR A 7 -6.12 -1.49 10.30
CA TYR A 7 -7.43 -1.14 10.84
C TYR A 7 -7.47 0.38 11.04
N ASP A 8 -8.63 0.98 10.80
CA ASP A 8 -8.89 2.41 11.05
C ASP A 8 -7.88 3.36 10.39
N LEU A 9 -7.51 3.05 9.15
CA LEU A 9 -6.53 3.85 8.42
C LEU A 9 -7.09 5.26 8.21
N TYR A 10 -6.44 6.26 8.81
CA TYR A 10 -6.92 7.66 8.85
C TYR A 10 -7.19 8.27 7.47
N GLU A 11 -6.50 7.82 6.41
CA GLU A 11 -6.73 8.27 5.03
C GLU A 11 -8.04 7.74 4.44
N CYS A 12 -8.50 6.58 4.91
CA CYS A 12 -9.63 5.84 4.34
C CYS A 12 -10.88 5.86 5.23
N GLU A 13 -10.70 5.98 6.54
CA GLU A 13 -11.77 6.09 7.53
C GLU A 13 -12.77 7.24 7.24
N PRO A 14 -12.35 8.48 6.94
CA PRO A 14 -13.30 9.57 6.65
C PRO A 14 -14.10 9.38 5.36
N PHE A 15 -13.61 8.52 4.45
CA PHE A 15 -14.23 8.21 3.17
C PHE A 15 -14.83 6.81 3.13
N ARG A 16 -15.14 6.23 4.29
CA ARG A 16 -15.63 4.85 4.40
C ARG A 16 -16.84 4.60 3.51
N GLY A 17 -16.67 3.74 2.50
CA GLY A 17 -17.72 3.40 1.53
C GLY A 17 -18.13 4.54 0.60
N GLN A 18 -17.38 5.64 0.54
CA GLN A 18 -17.69 6.82 -0.26
C GLN A 18 -16.87 6.88 -1.56
N LEU A 19 -15.77 6.11 -1.66
CA LEU A 19 -14.88 6.13 -2.82
C LEU A 19 -14.93 4.81 -3.57
N ASN A 20 -15.01 4.89 -4.90
CA ASN A 20 -14.88 3.73 -5.79
C ASN A 20 -13.42 3.26 -5.96
N SER A 21 -12.46 4.00 -5.38
CA SER A 21 -11.03 3.75 -5.51
C SER A 21 -10.32 3.78 -4.16
N ALA A 22 -9.13 3.18 -4.14
CA ALA A 22 -8.21 3.17 -3.01
C ALA A 22 -7.68 4.58 -2.70
N ASN A 23 -7.83 5.04 -1.46
CA ASN A 23 -7.31 6.35 -1.03
C ASN A 23 -6.03 6.27 -0.18
N SER A 24 -5.43 5.09 -0.04
CA SER A 24 -4.26 4.84 0.83
C SER A 24 -2.91 5.19 0.19
N GLN A 25 -2.82 6.27 -0.59
CA GLN A 25 -1.61 6.57 -1.37
C GLN A 25 -0.43 6.91 -0.46
N TYR A 26 -0.67 7.65 0.62
CA TYR A 26 0.40 8.04 1.54
C TYR A 26 0.90 6.85 2.35
N PHE A 27 0.00 6.08 2.97
CA PHE A 27 0.35 4.86 3.69
C PHE A 27 1.10 3.86 2.80
N ARG A 28 0.64 3.66 1.57
CA ARG A 28 1.29 2.77 0.59
C ARG A 28 2.70 3.23 0.23
N GLY A 29 2.91 4.53 0.03
CA GLY A 29 4.23 5.11 -0.20
C GLY A 29 5.16 4.91 1.01
N MET A 30 4.65 5.15 2.21
CA MET A 30 5.40 5.00 3.46
C MET A 30 5.89 3.57 3.67
N ILE A 31 5.00 2.57 3.61
CA ILE A 31 5.37 1.16 3.81
C ILE A 31 6.34 0.65 2.74
N SER A 32 6.19 1.13 1.50
CA SER A 32 7.10 0.79 0.39
C SER A 32 8.50 1.37 0.63
N GLY A 33 8.57 2.64 1.06
CA GLY A 33 9.83 3.29 1.40
C GLY A 33 10.54 2.63 2.59
N ILE A 34 9.81 2.34 3.67
CA ILE A 34 10.35 1.63 4.85
C ILE A 34 10.87 0.25 4.44
N THR A 35 10.12 -0.49 3.63
CA THR A 35 10.52 -1.83 3.20
C THR A 35 11.77 -1.79 2.33
N ARG A 36 11.88 -0.82 1.41
CA ARG A 36 13.11 -0.60 0.63
C ARG A 36 14.29 -0.25 1.53
N ALA A 37 14.10 0.60 2.53
CA ALA A 37 15.16 0.97 3.48
C ALA A 37 15.62 -0.20 4.35
N LEU A 38 14.70 -1.06 4.80
CA LEU A 38 14.99 -2.22 5.64
C LEU A 38 15.61 -3.39 4.86
N THR A 39 15.14 -3.63 3.63
CA THR A 39 15.54 -4.81 2.84
C THR A 39 16.64 -4.51 1.82
N GLY A 40 16.85 -3.24 1.45
CA GLY A 40 17.73 -2.83 0.36
C GLY A 40 17.22 -3.25 -1.04
N ILE A 41 16.03 -3.85 -1.13
CA ILE A 41 15.49 -4.38 -2.38
C ILE A 41 14.47 -3.39 -2.93
N GLU A 42 14.77 -2.85 -4.11
CA GLU A 42 13.91 -1.85 -4.76
C GLU A 42 12.67 -2.49 -5.39
N ASP A 43 12.77 -3.75 -5.79
CA ASP A 43 11.72 -4.56 -6.45
C ASP A 43 10.47 -4.85 -5.61
N TYR A 44 10.42 -4.43 -4.35
CA TYR A 44 9.28 -4.69 -3.49
C TYR A 44 8.23 -3.60 -3.59
N VAL A 45 7.02 -3.99 -3.99
CA VAL A 45 5.85 -3.11 -4.10
C VAL A 45 4.71 -3.68 -3.28
N PHE A 46 4.00 -2.79 -2.57
CA PHE A 46 2.76 -3.13 -1.88
C PHE A 46 1.55 -2.90 -2.78
N PHE A 47 0.77 -3.95 -2.96
CA PHE A 47 -0.53 -3.93 -3.64
C PHE A 47 -1.65 -3.91 -2.63
N GLU A 48 -2.60 -3.01 -2.81
CA GLU A 48 -3.78 -2.94 -1.94
C GLU A 48 -4.88 -3.86 -2.47
N GLU A 49 -5.25 -4.87 -1.67
CA GLU A 49 -6.33 -5.82 -2.00
C GLU A 49 -7.68 -5.37 -1.45
N LYS A 50 -7.70 -4.76 -0.25
CA LYS A 50 -8.91 -4.30 0.43
C LYS A 50 -8.72 -2.87 0.92
N CYS A 51 -9.79 -2.09 0.95
CA CYS A 51 -9.75 -0.70 1.37
C CYS A 51 -11.03 -0.26 2.09
N ILE A 52 -10.88 0.34 3.27
CA ILE A 52 -12.01 0.92 4.02
C ILE A 52 -12.76 1.96 3.18
N ALA A 53 -12.05 2.72 2.34
CA ALA A 53 -12.65 3.73 1.47
C ALA A 53 -13.61 3.11 0.43
N LYS A 54 -13.35 1.88 -0.02
CA LYS A 54 -14.24 1.10 -0.91
C LYS A 54 -15.43 0.47 -0.19
N GLY A 55 -15.43 0.50 1.15
CA GLY A 55 -16.43 -0.16 1.99
C GLY A 55 -15.98 -1.50 2.57
N ASP A 56 -14.72 -1.90 2.39
CA ASP A 56 -14.17 -3.09 3.05
C ASP A 56 -14.03 -2.88 4.57
N PRO A 57 -14.01 -3.95 5.38
CA PRO A 57 -13.85 -3.83 6.83
C PRO A 57 -12.47 -3.29 7.28
N TYR A 58 -11.44 -3.44 6.45
CA TYR A 58 -10.06 -3.02 6.75
C TYR A 58 -9.25 -2.82 5.47
N CYS A 59 -8.11 -2.14 5.56
CA CYS A 59 -7.16 -2.02 4.44
C CYS A 59 -6.16 -3.17 4.48
N SER A 60 -5.93 -3.83 3.34
CA SER A 60 -4.99 -4.95 3.21
C SER A 60 -3.96 -4.68 2.14
N PHE A 61 -2.67 -4.81 2.49
CA PHE A 61 -1.55 -4.58 1.59
C PHE A 61 -0.69 -5.84 1.50
N LYS A 62 -0.52 -6.35 0.28
CA LYS A 62 0.32 -7.52 0.01
C LYS A 62 1.64 -7.08 -0.59
N LEU A 63 2.74 -7.56 -0.02
CA LEU A 63 4.07 -7.34 -0.57
C LEU A 63 4.32 -8.31 -1.72
N GLU A 64 4.57 -7.78 -2.91
CA GLU A 64 4.97 -8.56 -4.07
C GLU A 64 6.29 -8.04 -4.62
N ARG A 65 7.11 -8.97 -5.11
CA ARG A 65 8.34 -8.64 -5.81
C ARG A 65 8.01 -8.44 -7.28
N VAL A 66 8.07 -7.21 -7.75
CA VAL A 66 7.99 -6.88 -9.17
C VAL A 66 9.41 -6.78 -9.71
N LYS A 67 9.69 -7.36 -10.88
CA LYS A 67 10.97 -7.09 -11.55
C LYS A 67 10.96 -5.61 -11.94
N GLN A 68 11.73 -4.74 -11.30
CA GLN A 68 11.86 -3.38 -11.77
C GLN A 68 12.51 -3.38 -13.17
N SER A 69 11.90 -2.66 -14.11
CA SER A 69 12.65 -2.01 -15.19
C SER A 69 13.51 -0.91 -14.55
N PRO A 70 14.76 -0.71 -14.98
CA PRO A 70 15.77 0.05 -14.24
C PRO A 70 15.32 1.49 -13.95
N SER A 71 15.66 1.93 -12.73
CA SER A 71 15.51 3.29 -12.21
C SER A 71 15.66 4.37 -13.28
N ARG A 72 14.66 5.24 -13.43
CA ARG A 72 14.83 6.52 -14.10
C ARG A 72 15.66 7.40 -13.15
N LYS A 73 16.98 7.43 -13.37
CA LYS A 73 17.87 8.45 -12.82
C LYS A 73 17.42 9.80 -13.39
N THR A 74 17.07 10.74 -12.53
CA THR A 74 17.09 12.18 -12.83
C THR A 74 18.26 12.79 -12.08
#